data_AF-A0A925H144-F1
#
_entry.id   AF-A0A925H144-F1
#
_cell.length_a   1.000
_cell.length_b   1.000
_cell.length_c   1.000
_cell.angle_alpha   90.00
_cell.angle_beta   90.00
_cell.angle_gamma   90.00
#
_symmetry.space_group_name_H-M   'P 1'
#
loop_
_entity.id
_entity.type
_entity.pdbx_description
1 polymer ?
#
loop_
_entity_poly.entity_id
_entity_poly.type
_entity_poly.pdbx_seq_one_letter_code
_entity_poly.pdbx_strand_id
1 'polypeptide(L)'
;MRNFSVRLSNFFFLSIMLSLVLIAGACQTATNTNTNTNTANVNATPAGNINAASSPAPGAAIEAREPDKYQAKITLTAQTTGSGQNISIPPLTAEVARSGNDRRFSFTLPGGESVIYLDRADKRYIILPKRKQYAELTPQSTGFEVPHMMTPGQIVEQVKNLQGYERVGEETANGRAVIKYRYSGTAKTGTQAGDVQTEAIVLVDKETGLPL
;
A
#
# COMPACT_ATOMS: atom_id res chain seq x y z
N MET A 1 -44.98 -20.39 -65.27
CA MET A 1 -45.86 -20.40 -64.07
C MET A 1 -45.00 -20.17 -62.83
N ARG A 2 -45.25 -19.03 -62.16
CA ARG A 2 -45.03 -18.66 -60.74
C ARG A 2 -43.76 -19.10 -59.98
N ASN A 3 -42.89 -18.10 -59.79
CA ASN A 3 -41.97 -17.92 -58.66
C ASN A 3 -42.77 -17.76 -57.35
N PHE A 4 -42.62 -18.65 -56.36
CA PHE A 4 -43.38 -18.52 -55.08
C PHE A 4 -42.73 -19.11 -53.81
N SER A 5 -41.40 -19.16 -53.64
CA SER A 5 -40.85 -19.62 -52.34
C SER A 5 -39.69 -18.83 -51.75
N VAL A 6 -39.11 -17.85 -52.46
CA VAL A 6 -37.98 -17.04 -51.95
C VAL A 6 -38.40 -16.03 -50.85
N ARG A 7 -39.70 -15.86 -50.59
CA ARG A 7 -40.21 -14.88 -49.62
C ARG A 7 -40.34 -15.39 -48.18
N LEU A 8 -40.17 -16.69 -47.92
CA LEU A 8 -40.30 -17.25 -46.56
C LEU A 8 -39.00 -17.21 -45.73
N SER A 9 -37.84 -17.09 -46.38
CA SER A 9 -36.53 -17.13 -45.70
C SER A 9 -36.14 -15.79 -45.06
N ASN A 10 -36.58 -14.66 -45.61
CA ASN A 10 -36.18 -13.33 -45.12
C ASN A 10 -36.98 -12.84 -43.90
N PHE A 11 -38.17 -13.41 -43.64
CA PHE A 11 -38.94 -13.08 -42.44
C PHE A 11 -38.42 -13.81 -41.19
N PHE A 12 -37.80 -14.97 -41.35
CA PHE A 12 -37.27 -15.75 -40.22
C PHE A 12 -35.99 -15.12 -39.63
N PHE A 13 -35.12 -14.56 -40.48
CA PHE A 13 -33.91 -13.87 -40.02
C PHE A 13 -34.17 -12.51 -39.37
N LEU A 14 -35.24 -11.80 -39.77
CA LEU A 14 -35.61 -10.51 -39.17
C LEU A 14 -36.19 -10.68 -37.76
N SER A 15 -36.88 -11.80 -37.48
CA SER A 15 -37.46 -12.09 -36.16
C SER A 15 -36.40 -12.42 -35.10
N ILE A 16 -35.27 -13.05 -35.48
CA ILE A 16 -34.22 -13.45 -34.53
C ILE A 16 -33.37 -12.24 -34.10
N MET A 17 -33.17 -11.26 -34.98
CA MET A 17 -32.42 -10.03 -34.67
C MET A 17 -33.21 -9.05 -33.78
N LEU A 18 -34.55 -9.04 -33.84
CA LEU A 18 -35.37 -8.17 -32.99
C LEU A 18 -35.50 -8.68 -31.54
N SER A 19 -35.37 -10.00 -31.32
CA SER A 19 -35.40 -10.61 -29.99
C SER A 19 -34.10 -10.45 -29.18
N LEU A 20 -32.97 -10.10 -29.81
CA LEU A 20 -31.68 -9.97 -29.12
C LEU A 20 -31.40 -8.56 -28.54
N VAL A 21 -32.23 -7.56 -28.86
CA VAL A 21 -32.03 -6.16 -28.44
C VAL A 21 -32.76 -5.82 -27.12
N LEU A 22 -33.67 -6.69 -26.64
CA LEU A 22 -34.52 -6.42 -25.48
C LEU A 22 -33.97 -6.87 -24.11
N ILE A 23 -32.76 -7.43 -24.03
CA ILE A 23 -32.17 -7.94 -22.77
C ILE A 23 -31.10 -6.99 -22.17
N ALA A 24 -30.75 -5.89 -22.85
CA ALA A 24 -29.70 -4.97 -22.38
C ALA A 24 -30.18 -3.82 -21.46
N GLY A 25 -31.42 -3.85 -20.96
CA GLY A 25 -32.05 -2.69 -20.29
C GLY A 25 -32.39 -2.83 -18.80
N ALA A 26 -32.15 -3.97 -18.15
CA ALA A 26 -32.63 -4.23 -16.79
C ALA A 26 -31.53 -4.72 -15.84
N CYS A 27 -30.46 -3.92 -15.69
CA CYS A 27 -29.55 -4.00 -14.54
C CYS A 27 -28.84 -2.67 -14.38
N GLN A 28 -29.58 -1.61 -14.02
CA GLN A 28 -28.97 -0.39 -13.49
C GLN A 28 -28.79 -0.57 -11.99
N THR A 29 -27.53 -0.57 -11.56
CA THR A 29 -27.13 -0.51 -10.17
C THR A 29 -27.68 0.79 -9.57
N ALA A 30 -28.38 0.68 -8.44
CA ALA A 30 -28.83 1.83 -7.69
C ALA A 30 -27.65 2.76 -7.39
N THR A 31 -27.61 3.91 -8.06
CA THR A 31 -26.67 4.97 -7.72
C THR A 31 -27.23 5.66 -6.49
N ASN A 32 -26.65 5.37 -5.32
CA ASN A 32 -26.92 6.12 -4.10
C ASN A 32 -26.33 7.53 -4.25
N THR A 33 -27.09 8.45 -4.82
CA THR A 33 -26.77 9.87 -4.80
C THR A 33 -27.13 10.41 -3.42
N ASN A 34 -26.15 10.43 -2.50
CA ASN A 34 -26.27 11.15 -1.24
C ASN A 34 -26.26 12.65 -1.56
N THR A 35 -27.45 13.23 -1.64
CA THR A 35 -27.63 14.67 -1.82
C THR A 35 -27.59 15.31 -0.44
N ASN A 36 -26.44 15.85 -0.05
CA ASN A 36 -26.30 16.60 1.19
C ASN A 36 -26.91 17.99 1.01
N THR A 37 -28.23 18.10 1.23
CA THR A 37 -28.91 19.39 1.39
C THR A 37 -28.64 19.92 2.79
N ASN A 38 -27.57 20.70 2.94
CA ASN A 38 -27.39 21.58 4.08
C ASN A 38 -28.51 22.63 4.07
N THR A 39 -29.56 22.37 4.85
CA THR A 39 -30.64 23.32 5.12
C THR A 39 -30.71 23.53 6.63
N ALA A 40 -30.78 24.80 7.01
CA ALA A 40 -30.50 25.31 8.33
C ALA A 40 -31.42 24.80 9.46
N ASN A 41 -30.78 24.57 10.61
CA ASN A 41 -31.24 24.80 11.99
C ASN A 41 -32.74 24.68 12.31
N VAL A 42 -33.14 23.56 12.90
CA VAL A 42 -34.28 23.50 13.84
C VAL A 42 -33.89 22.63 15.03
N ASN A 43 -33.86 23.26 16.20
CA ASN A 43 -33.65 22.65 17.50
C ASN A 43 -34.85 21.74 17.84
N ALA A 44 -34.65 20.43 17.81
CA ALA A 44 -35.61 19.46 18.32
C ALA A 44 -34.85 18.30 18.99
N THR A 45 -34.91 18.26 20.31
CA THR A 45 -34.55 17.08 21.11
C THR A 45 -35.67 16.04 21.02
N PRO A 46 -35.32 14.78 20.72
CA PRO A 46 -36.04 13.67 21.32
C PRO A 46 -35.06 12.73 22.05
N ALA A 47 -35.37 12.48 23.32
CA ALA A 47 -34.78 11.41 24.10
C ALA A 47 -35.10 10.07 23.43
N GLY A 48 -34.06 9.36 22.98
CA GLY A 48 -34.14 8.03 22.42
C GLY A 48 -32.84 7.31 22.70
N ASN A 49 -32.87 6.38 23.65
CA ASN A 49 -31.73 5.54 24.04
C ASN A 49 -31.42 4.56 22.89
N ILE A 50 -30.57 4.99 21.97
CA ILE A 50 -30.05 4.14 20.89
C ILE A 50 -28.64 3.74 21.32
N ASN A 51 -28.50 2.51 21.81
CA ASN A 51 -27.23 1.78 21.81
C ASN A 51 -26.84 1.53 20.35
N ALA A 52 -26.34 2.58 19.69
CA ALA A 52 -25.58 2.44 18.47
C ALA A 52 -24.24 1.87 18.90
N ALA A 53 -23.99 0.60 18.57
CA ALA A 53 -22.64 0.11 18.47
C ALA A 53 -21.93 1.03 17.48
N SER A 54 -21.16 1.98 17.99
CA SER A 54 -20.30 2.83 17.18
C SER A 54 -19.32 1.89 16.50
N SER A 55 -19.56 1.61 15.22
CA SER A 55 -18.49 1.19 14.32
C SER A 55 -17.35 2.18 14.56
N PRO A 56 -16.11 1.71 14.85
CA PRO A 56 -15.01 2.62 15.12
C PRO A 56 -14.94 3.60 13.96
N ALA A 57 -14.87 4.89 14.28
CA ALA A 57 -14.61 5.91 13.28
C ALA A 57 -13.42 5.44 12.44
N PRO A 58 -13.42 5.63 11.11
CA PRO A 58 -12.23 5.34 10.31
C PRO A 58 -11.04 5.99 11.00
N GLY A 59 -10.08 5.18 11.45
CA GLY A 59 -8.86 5.71 12.06
C GLY A 59 -8.25 6.75 11.14
N ALA A 60 -7.55 7.74 11.69
CA ALA A 60 -6.92 8.77 10.88
C ALA A 60 -6.00 8.10 9.86
N ALA A 61 -6.24 8.35 8.57
CA ALA A 61 -5.36 7.84 7.52
C ALA A 61 -3.95 8.36 7.76
N ILE A 62 -2.96 7.47 7.81
CA ILE A 62 -1.57 7.86 8.06
C ILE A 62 -1.06 8.65 6.85
N GLU A 63 -0.62 9.89 7.07
CA GLU A 63 -0.18 10.84 6.04
C GLU A 63 1.23 10.55 5.48
N ALA A 64 1.54 9.28 5.24
CA ALA A 64 2.80 8.88 4.60
C ALA A 64 2.77 9.19 3.10
N ARG A 65 3.90 9.56 2.51
CA ARG A 65 4.07 9.74 1.06
C ARG A 65 5.53 9.53 0.68
N GLU A 66 5.77 9.10 -0.55
CA GLU A 66 7.13 9.00 -1.08
C GLU A 66 7.42 10.22 -1.96
N PRO A 67 8.44 11.04 -1.67
CA PRO A 67 8.85 12.14 -2.55
C PRO A 67 9.41 11.66 -3.89
N ASP A 68 9.32 12.51 -4.91
CA ASP A 68 9.93 12.24 -6.23
C ASP A 68 11.46 12.23 -6.19
N LYS A 69 12.07 12.91 -5.22
CA LYS A 69 13.53 13.00 -5.06
C LYS A 69 13.91 12.89 -3.59
N TYR A 70 14.73 11.88 -3.27
CA TYR A 70 15.29 11.72 -1.93
C TYR A 70 16.50 10.80 -1.95
N GLN A 71 17.23 10.80 -0.84
CA GLN A 71 18.18 9.75 -0.49
C GLN A 71 17.87 9.26 0.92
N ALA A 72 17.93 7.95 1.13
CA ALA A 72 17.61 7.31 2.40
C ALA A 72 18.60 6.16 2.67
N LYS A 73 18.86 5.90 3.95
CA LYS A 73 19.61 4.73 4.41
C LYS A 73 18.64 3.80 5.14
N ILE A 74 18.35 2.65 4.53
CA ILE A 74 17.50 1.61 5.11
C ILE A 74 18.40 0.68 5.90
N THR A 75 18.04 0.45 7.17
CA THR A 75 18.75 -0.50 8.04
C THR A 75 17.74 -1.53 8.53
N LEU A 76 17.88 -2.77 8.09
CA LEU A 76 17.07 -3.89 8.53
C LEU A 76 17.77 -4.60 9.69
N THR A 77 17.17 -4.58 10.86
CA THR A 77 17.60 -5.35 12.02
C THR A 77 16.61 -6.48 12.28
N ALA A 78 17.12 -7.65 12.65
CA ALA A 78 16.28 -8.76 13.09
C ALA A 78 16.79 -9.26 14.43
N GLN A 79 15.88 -9.38 15.40
CA GLN A 79 16.14 -9.97 16.71
C GLN A 79 15.25 -11.20 16.85
N THR A 80 15.85 -12.38 17.04
CA THR A 80 15.09 -13.59 17.30
C THR A 80 14.96 -13.79 18.81
N THR A 81 13.74 -13.69 19.33
CA THR A 81 13.42 -14.03 20.72
C THR A 81 13.06 -15.51 20.80
N GLY A 82 14.07 -16.36 21.00
CA GLY A 82 13.90 -17.81 21.21
C GLY A 82 15.02 -18.37 22.10
N SER A 83 14.64 -19.05 23.19
CA SER A 83 15.53 -19.77 24.13
C SER A 83 16.79 -19.02 24.59
N GLY A 84 16.62 -17.98 25.40
CA GLY A 84 17.67 -17.44 26.28
C GLY A 84 18.89 -16.77 25.64
N GLN A 85 19.03 -16.79 24.31
CA GLN A 85 20.09 -16.11 23.57
C GLN A 85 19.47 -15.22 22.49
N ASN A 86 19.58 -13.89 22.68
CA ASN A 86 19.31 -12.92 21.63
C ASN A 86 20.40 -13.08 20.55
N ILE A 87 20.17 -13.92 19.55
CA ILE A 87 21.02 -13.97 18.36
C ILE A 87 20.71 -12.71 17.55
N SER A 88 21.58 -11.71 17.68
CA SER A 88 21.50 -10.48 16.89
C SER A 88 21.97 -10.78 15.47
N ILE A 89 21.04 -10.78 14.51
CA ILE A 89 21.39 -10.87 13.09
C ILE A 89 22.03 -9.53 12.69
N PRO A 90 23.22 -9.51 12.05
CA PRO A 90 23.85 -8.28 11.62
C PRO A 90 22.92 -7.46 10.73
N PRO A 91 22.85 -6.13 10.93
CA PRO A 91 21.93 -5.30 10.18
C PRO A 91 22.31 -5.27 8.70
N LEU A 92 21.33 -5.53 7.84
CA LEU A 92 21.44 -5.30 6.40
C LEU A 92 21.18 -3.82 6.14
N THR A 93 22.15 -3.15 5.50
CA THR A 93 22.03 -1.73 5.16
C THR A 93 21.99 -1.55 3.66
N ALA A 94 21.07 -0.73 3.18
CA ALA A 94 21.07 -0.24 1.80
C ALA A 94 20.90 1.28 1.76
N GLU A 95 21.61 1.91 0.84
CA GLU A 95 21.34 3.30 0.46
C GLU A 95 20.42 3.31 -0.74
N VAL A 96 19.32 4.05 -0.64
CA VAL A 96 18.33 4.20 -1.69
C VAL A 96 18.29 5.66 -2.10
N ALA A 97 18.39 5.92 -3.40
CA ALA A 97 18.15 7.23 -3.98
C ALA A 97 17.05 7.13 -5.03
N ARG A 98 16.12 8.09 -5.01
CA ARG A 98 15.07 8.22 -6.01
C ARG A 98 15.22 9.53 -6.77
N SER A 99 14.98 9.49 -8.07
CA SER A 99 14.83 10.67 -8.91
C SER A 99 13.76 10.43 -9.98
N GLY A 100 12.55 10.90 -9.74
CA GLY A 100 11.40 10.64 -10.60
C GLY A 100 11.04 9.15 -10.57
N ASN A 101 11.14 8.49 -11.73
CA ASN A 101 10.91 7.04 -11.85
C ASN A 101 12.18 6.21 -11.66
N ASP A 102 13.35 6.85 -11.66
CA ASP A 102 14.62 6.16 -11.54
C ASP A 102 14.97 5.94 -10.06
N ARG A 103 15.48 4.75 -9.74
CA ARG A 103 15.93 4.38 -8.39
C ARG A 103 17.32 3.78 -8.43
N ARG A 104 18.12 4.11 -7.42
CA ARG A 104 19.44 3.54 -7.17
C ARG A 104 19.45 2.92 -5.80
N PHE A 105 19.88 1.66 -5.74
CA PHE A 105 20.12 0.94 -4.50
C PHE A 105 21.61 0.61 -4.43
N SER A 106 22.23 0.88 -3.30
CA SER A 106 23.64 0.56 -3.05
C SER A 106 23.73 -0.34 -1.83
N PHE A 107 24.31 -1.51 -2.00
CA PHE A 107 24.53 -2.50 -0.95
C PHE A 107 26.03 -2.66 -0.74
N THR A 108 26.42 -2.80 0.51
CA THR A 108 27.78 -3.21 0.87
C THR A 108 27.74 -4.68 1.27
N LEU A 109 28.40 -5.54 0.49
CA LEU A 109 28.51 -6.96 0.78
C LEU A 109 29.50 -7.21 1.93
N PRO A 110 29.35 -8.34 2.65
CA PRO A 110 30.40 -8.84 3.53
C PRO A 110 31.73 -8.95 2.75
N GLY A 111 32.78 -8.27 3.24
CA GLY A 111 34.05 -8.11 2.51
C GLY A 111 34.26 -6.73 1.86
N GLY A 112 33.30 -5.81 2.00
CA GLY A 112 33.44 -4.40 1.62
C GLY A 112 33.29 -4.12 0.12
N GLU A 113 32.87 -5.11 -0.67
CA GLU A 113 32.51 -4.89 -2.08
C GLU A 113 31.13 -4.21 -2.16
N SER A 114 31.03 -3.12 -2.93
CA SER A 114 29.76 -2.46 -3.20
C SER A 114 29.08 -3.02 -4.45
N VAL A 115 27.77 -3.20 -4.36
CA VAL A 115 26.90 -3.57 -5.47
C VAL A 115 25.86 -2.48 -5.64
N ILE A 116 25.72 -1.95 -6.85
CA ILE A 116 24.74 -0.94 -7.17
C ILE A 116 23.70 -1.55 -8.10
N TYR A 117 22.43 -1.46 -7.71
CA TYR A 117 21.30 -1.78 -8.57
C TYR A 117 20.64 -0.47 -9.03
N LEU A 118 20.53 -0.28 -10.34
CA LEU A 118 19.81 0.84 -10.94
C LEU A 118 18.54 0.31 -11.58
N ASP A 119 17.40 0.84 -11.13
CA ASP A 119 16.09 0.62 -11.72
C ASP A 119 15.74 1.89 -12.51
N ARG A 120 15.67 1.76 -13.82
CA ARG A 120 15.22 2.82 -14.73
C ARG A 120 14.04 2.28 -15.50
N ALA A 121 13.09 3.15 -15.83
CA ALA A 121 11.79 2.83 -16.46
C ALA A 121 11.68 1.43 -17.12
N ASP A 122 12.44 1.18 -18.20
CA ASP A 122 12.44 -0.06 -18.97
C ASP A 122 13.71 -0.92 -18.80
N LYS A 123 14.70 -0.46 -18.02
CA LYS A 123 16.02 -1.09 -17.91
C LYS A 123 16.53 -1.15 -16.50
N ARG A 124 17.03 -2.33 -16.13
CA ARG A 124 17.65 -2.56 -14.83
C ARG A 124 19.11 -2.89 -15.03
N TYR A 125 19.96 -2.36 -14.16
CA TYR A 125 21.40 -2.62 -14.21
C TYR A 125 21.90 -3.09 -12.85
N ILE A 126 22.83 -4.03 -12.88
CA ILE A 126 23.73 -4.28 -11.77
C ILE A 126 25.10 -3.71 -12.12
N ILE A 127 25.72 -3.01 -11.18
CA ILE A 127 27.04 -2.40 -11.32
C ILE A 127 27.90 -2.89 -10.16
N LEU A 128 29.11 -3.35 -10.50
CA LEU A 128 30.15 -3.78 -9.56
C LEU A 128 31.32 -2.81 -9.70
N PRO A 129 31.34 -1.69 -8.96
CA PRO A 129 32.30 -0.60 -9.19
C PRO A 129 33.75 -1.05 -9.05
N LYS A 130 34.06 -1.90 -8.06
CA LYS A 130 35.41 -2.43 -7.83
C LYS A 130 35.93 -3.27 -9.00
N ARG A 131 35.02 -3.95 -9.71
CA ARG A 131 35.33 -4.77 -10.90
C ARG A 131 35.25 -3.97 -12.20
N LYS A 132 34.79 -2.72 -12.15
CA LYS A 132 34.50 -1.89 -13.33
C LYS A 132 33.57 -2.59 -14.33
N GLN A 133 32.62 -3.36 -13.80
CA GLN A 133 31.69 -4.17 -14.59
C GLN A 133 30.25 -3.71 -14.35
N TYR A 134 29.43 -3.85 -15.38
CA TYR A 134 27.99 -3.72 -15.27
C TYR A 134 27.31 -4.77 -16.15
N ALA A 135 26.08 -5.14 -15.80
CA ALA A 135 25.23 -5.98 -16.64
C ALA A 135 23.81 -5.40 -16.66
N GLU A 136 23.16 -5.46 -17.81
CA GLU A 136 21.72 -5.22 -17.92
C GLU A 136 20.98 -6.48 -17.45
N LEU A 137 20.01 -6.29 -16.57
CA LEU A 137 19.24 -7.38 -15.98
C LEU A 137 17.98 -7.61 -16.82
N THR A 138 17.99 -8.68 -17.60
CA THR A 138 16.79 -9.27 -18.20
C THR A 138 16.11 -10.23 -17.21
N PRO A 139 14.80 -10.52 -17.34
CA PRO A 139 14.10 -11.47 -16.47
C PRO A 139 14.74 -12.87 -16.41
N GLN A 140 15.53 -13.24 -17.43
CA GLN A 140 16.22 -14.53 -17.53
C GLN A 140 17.66 -14.50 -16.97
N SER A 141 18.19 -13.32 -16.65
CA SER A 141 19.60 -13.12 -16.26
C SER A 141 19.84 -13.00 -14.76
N THR A 142 18.80 -12.97 -13.93
CA THR A 142 18.95 -12.70 -12.51
C THR A 142 19.24 -13.99 -11.72
N GLY A 143 20.52 -14.36 -11.66
CA GLY A 143 21.07 -15.13 -10.52
C GLY A 143 21.28 -14.28 -9.26
N PHE A 144 20.81 -13.03 -9.29
CA PHE A 144 20.84 -12.06 -8.20
C PHE A 144 19.40 -11.59 -7.94
N GLU A 145 18.79 -12.13 -6.90
CA GLU A 145 17.61 -11.50 -6.32
C GLU A 145 18.10 -10.31 -5.50
N VAL A 146 17.70 -9.08 -5.86
CA VAL A 146 17.85 -7.95 -4.95
C VAL A 146 17.22 -8.40 -3.62
N PRO A 147 17.94 -8.30 -2.48
CA PRO A 147 17.37 -8.68 -1.19
C PRO A 147 15.97 -8.09 -1.09
N HIS A 148 14.99 -8.89 -0.63
CA HIS A 148 13.58 -8.53 -0.47
C HIS A 148 13.37 -7.42 0.59
N MET A 149 14.16 -6.36 0.52
CA MET A 149 13.99 -5.16 1.30
C MET A 149 12.93 -4.32 0.62
N MET A 150 11.90 -3.98 1.39
CA MET A 150 10.89 -3.07 0.92
C MET A 150 11.53 -1.73 0.55
N THR A 151 11.17 -1.23 -0.62
CA THR A 151 11.54 0.13 -0.99
C THR A 151 10.77 1.14 -0.13
N PRO A 152 11.24 2.38 0.05
CA PRO A 152 10.51 3.39 0.82
C PRO A 152 9.07 3.60 0.32
N GLY A 153 8.83 3.49 -0.99
CA GLY A 153 7.47 3.47 -1.55
C GLY A 153 6.59 2.33 -1.06
N GLN A 154 7.13 1.11 -1.03
CA GLN A 154 6.40 -0.06 -0.50
C GLN A 154 6.13 0.08 1.00
N ILE A 155 7.07 0.66 1.76
CA ILE A 155 6.86 0.96 3.19
C ILE A 155 5.73 2.00 3.34
N VAL A 156 5.73 3.06 2.52
CA VAL A 156 4.65 4.06 2.49
C VAL A 156 3.30 3.41 2.19
N GLU A 157 3.23 2.55 1.17
CA GLU A 157 1.99 1.84 0.81
C GLU A 157 1.51 0.94 1.94
N GLN A 158 2.41 0.17 2.57
CA GLN A 158 2.07 -0.67 3.71
C GLN A 158 1.54 0.16 4.88
N VAL A 159 2.21 1.27 5.20
CA VAL A 159 1.80 2.18 6.29
C VAL A 159 0.44 2.80 6.02
N LYS A 160 0.15 3.24 4.78
CA LYS A 160 -1.17 3.77 4.41
C LYS A 160 -2.30 2.78 4.58
N ASN A 161 -2.02 1.49 4.42
CA ASN A 161 -3.01 0.43 4.54
C ASN A 161 -3.30 0.05 6.01
N LEU A 162 -2.50 0.54 6.97
CA LEU A 162 -2.74 0.30 8.38
C LEU A 162 -4.05 0.96 8.85
N GLN A 163 -4.83 0.21 9.62
CA GLN A 163 -6.11 0.65 10.17
C GLN A 163 -6.03 0.77 11.69
N GLY A 164 -6.90 1.59 12.28
CA GLY A 164 -6.99 1.75 13.74
C GLY A 164 -5.87 2.62 14.36
N TYR A 165 -5.08 3.31 13.54
CA TYR A 165 -4.12 4.28 14.02
C TYR A 165 -4.77 5.64 14.25
N GLU A 166 -4.35 6.30 15.33
CA GLU A 166 -4.76 7.65 15.67
C GLU A 166 -3.57 8.60 15.64
N ARG A 167 -3.77 9.81 15.10
CA ARG A 167 -2.76 10.86 15.12
C ARG A 167 -2.63 11.40 16.55
N VAL A 168 -1.47 11.20 17.15
CA VAL A 168 -1.19 11.62 18.55
C VAL A 168 -0.70 13.07 18.60
N GLY A 169 0.05 13.51 17.61
CA GLY A 169 0.60 14.85 17.56
C GLY A 169 1.93 14.93 16.83
N GLU A 170 2.66 16.00 17.06
CA GLU A 170 3.97 16.25 16.47
C GLU A 170 5.06 16.06 17.52
N GLU A 171 6.18 15.46 17.13
CA GLU A 171 7.37 15.32 17.98
C GLU A 171 8.66 15.42 17.14
N THR A 172 9.81 15.27 17.78
CA THR A 172 11.11 15.23 17.10
C THR A 172 11.70 13.84 17.23
N ALA A 173 12.05 13.22 16.10
CA ALA A 173 12.74 11.92 16.06
C ALA A 173 13.95 12.01 15.13
N ASN A 174 15.11 11.52 15.57
CA ASN A 174 16.38 11.60 14.81
C ASN A 174 16.73 13.02 14.32
N GLY A 175 16.36 14.05 15.10
CA GLY A 175 16.58 15.46 14.75
C GLY A 175 15.61 16.02 13.69
N ARG A 176 14.61 15.24 13.27
CA ARG A 176 13.59 15.63 12.29
C ARG A 176 12.22 15.79 12.96
N ALA A 177 11.45 16.76 12.49
CA ALA A 177 10.06 16.94 12.93
C ALA A 177 9.17 15.85 12.31
N VAL A 178 8.42 15.13 13.13
CA VAL A 178 7.57 14.01 12.72
C VAL A 178 6.14 14.16 13.22
N ILE A 179 5.21 13.50 12.53
CA ILE A 179 3.85 13.24 13.01
C ILE A 179 3.82 11.83 13.58
N LYS A 180 3.38 11.72 14.83
CA LYS A 180 3.25 10.45 15.55
C LYS A 180 1.84 9.90 15.40
N TYR A 181 1.75 8.65 14.96
CA TYR A 181 0.52 7.87 14.96
C TYR A 181 0.67 6.70 15.93
N ARG A 182 -0.40 6.38 16.67
CA ARG A 182 -0.42 5.27 17.62
C ARG A 182 -1.60 4.37 17.33
N TYR A 183 -1.33 3.08 17.37
CA TYR A 183 -2.33 2.03 17.51
C TYR A 183 -2.27 1.51 18.95
N SER A 184 -3.43 1.36 19.56
CA SER A 184 -3.60 0.65 20.83
C SER A 184 -4.72 -0.38 20.66
N GLY A 185 -4.38 -1.63 20.95
CA GLY A 185 -5.30 -2.76 20.86
C GLY A 185 -5.23 -3.59 22.13
N THR A 186 -6.32 -4.24 22.48
CA THR A 186 -6.34 -5.24 23.56
C THR A 186 -6.82 -6.56 22.97
N ALA A 187 -5.92 -7.53 22.86
CA ALA A 187 -6.23 -8.87 22.40
C ALA A 187 -6.68 -9.72 23.59
N LYS A 188 -7.96 -10.11 23.61
CA LYS A 188 -8.47 -11.04 24.62
C LYS A 188 -7.94 -12.44 24.34
N THR A 189 -7.08 -12.95 25.21
CA THR A 189 -6.44 -14.26 24.98
C THR A 189 -7.30 -15.42 25.46
N GLY A 190 -8.33 -15.17 26.28
CA GLY A 190 -9.16 -16.22 26.87
C GLY A 190 -8.40 -17.16 27.81
N THR A 191 -7.15 -16.82 28.18
CA THR A 191 -6.32 -17.60 29.09
C THR A 191 -6.35 -17.00 30.50
N GLN A 192 -5.97 -17.79 31.51
CA GLN A 192 -5.80 -17.29 32.88
C GLN A 192 -4.75 -16.17 33.01
N ALA A 193 -3.91 -15.95 31.99
CA ALA A 193 -2.89 -14.90 31.96
C ALA A 193 -3.45 -13.50 31.61
N GLY A 194 -4.74 -13.38 31.25
CA GLY A 194 -5.39 -12.10 31.00
C GLY A 194 -5.29 -11.59 29.55
N ASP A 195 -5.75 -10.35 29.34
CA ASP A 195 -5.77 -9.69 28.03
C ASP A 195 -4.37 -9.11 27.70
N VAL A 196 -3.95 -9.20 26.43
CA VAL A 196 -2.68 -8.64 25.96
C VAL A 196 -2.92 -7.27 25.36
N GLN A 197 -2.30 -6.24 25.95
CA GLN A 197 -2.25 -4.91 25.36
C GLN A 197 -1.16 -4.87 24.28
N THR A 198 -1.54 -4.43 23.09
CA THR A 198 -0.64 -4.23 21.96
C THR A 198 -0.60 -2.75 21.62
N GLU A 199 0.58 -2.14 21.71
CA GLU A 199 0.80 -0.77 21.23
C GLU A 199 1.77 -0.78 20.06
N ALA A 200 1.48 0.03 19.04
CA ALA A 200 2.37 0.25 17.92
C ALA A 200 2.41 1.75 17.56
N ILE A 201 3.58 2.22 17.13
CA ILE A 201 3.81 3.62 16.76
C ILE A 201 4.31 3.68 15.33
N VAL A 202 3.80 4.66 14.58
CA VAL A 202 4.34 5.04 13.27
C VAL A 202 4.75 6.50 13.34
N LEU A 203 5.99 6.80 12.94
CA LEU A 203 6.51 8.15 12.84
C LEU A 203 6.66 8.53 11.38
N VAL A 204 6.02 9.63 10.98
CA VAL A 204 6.09 10.14 9.61
C VAL A 204 6.81 11.47 9.61
N ASP A 205 7.90 11.55 8.87
CA ASP A 205 8.65 12.80 8.70
C ASP A 205 7.79 13.89 8.06
N LYS A 206 7.73 15.09 8.64
CA LYS A 206 6.85 16.16 8.14
C LYS A 206 7.27 16.68 6.76
N GLU A 207 8.56 16.80 6.53
CA GLU A 207 9.12 17.39 5.31
C GLU A 207 8.96 16.46 4.12
N THR A 208 9.38 15.21 4.29
CA THR A 208 9.43 14.19 3.23
C THR A 208 8.15 13.34 3.20
N GLY A 209 7.51 13.13 4.35
CA GLY A 209 6.41 12.18 4.50
C GLY A 209 6.85 10.71 4.50
N LEU A 210 8.16 10.45 4.54
CA LEU A 210 8.69 9.10 4.68
C LEU A 210 8.50 8.61 6.13
N PRO A 211 8.13 7.33 6.32
CA PRO A 211 8.19 6.68 7.63
C PRO A 211 9.64 6.58 8.14
N LEU A 212 9.84 6.81 9.45
CA LEU A 212 11.13 6.69 10.14
C LEU A 212 11.23 5.44 11.02
#